data_AF-A0A374MIA4-F1
#
_entry.id   AF-A0A374MIA4-F1
#
_cell.length_a   1.000
_cell.length_b   1.000
_cell.length_c   1.000
_cell.angle_alpha   90.00
_cell.angle_beta   90.00
_cell.angle_gamma   90.00
#
_symmetry.space_group_name_H-M   'P 1'
#
loop_
_entity.id
_entity.type
_entity.pdbx_description
1 polymer ?
#
loop_
_entity_poly.entity_id
_entity_poly.type
_entity_poly.pdbx_seq_one_letter_code
_entity_poly.pdbx_strand_id
1 'polypeptide(L)'
;SEESDELYVSDEYRSDDHLFKVLEYDIGIKSDLPAEVLHLLSQKKRDVILLSFFLGMSDTEIARIMRVVNSTIHEHKKKALKLMKSELEKRGMEE
;
A
#
# COMPACT_ATOMS: atom_id res chain seq x y z
N SER A 1 -34.46 -5.49 -36.23
CA SER A 1 -33.05 -5.10 -36.30
C SER A 1 -32.53 -5.15 -34.88
N GLU A 2 -31.71 -6.16 -34.64
CA GLU A 2 -30.97 -6.38 -33.41
C GLU A 2 -29.93 -5.26 -33.29
N GLU A 3 -29.92 -4.51 -32.20
CA GLU A 3 -28.76 -3.68 -31.84
C GLU A 3 -28.51 -4.01 -30.37
N SER A 4 -27.69 -5.05 -30.16
CA SER A 4 -27.19 -5.42 -28.85
C SER A 4 -26.28 -4.29 -28.35
N ASP A 5 -26.75 -3.55 -27.35
CA ASP A 5 -25.88 -2.71 -26.50
C ASP A 5 -24.92 -3.65 -25.74
N GLU A 6 -23.81 -3.95 -26.39
CA GLU A 6 -22.69 -4.66 -25.79
C GLU A 6 -22.06 -3.70 -24.78
N LEU A 7 -22.53 -3.78 -23.52
CA LEU A 7 -21.91 -3.12 -22.39
C LEU A 7 -20.50 -3.71 -22.22
N TYR A 8 -19.54 -3.08 -22.89
CA TYR A 8 -18.13 -3.37 -22.71
C TYR A 8 -17.72 -2.92 -21.31
N VAL A 9 -17.85 -3.80 -20.34
CA VAL A 9 -17.08 -3.71 -19.10
C VAL A 9 -15.66 -4.03 -19.52
N SER A 10 -14.87 -2.98 -19.78
CA SER A 10 -13.42 -3.12 -19.85
C SER A 10 -12.99 -3.57 -18.47
N ASP A 11 -12.76 -4.87 -18.32
CA ASP A 11 -11.97 -5.41 -17.23
C ASP A 11 -10.55 -4.89 -17.47
N GLU A 12 -10.30 -3.63 -17.10
CA GLU A 12 -8.95 -3.11 -16.90
C GLU A 12 -8.35 -3.90 -15.74
N TYR A 13 -8.00 -5.15 -16.02
CA TYR A 13 -6.97 -5.83 -15.26
C TYR A 13 -5.73 -4.94 -15.37
N ARG A 14 -5.47 -4.23 -14.26
CA ARG A 14 -4.29 -3.42 -13.97
C ARG A 14 -3.05 -4.32 -13.99
N SER A 15 -2.68 -4.83 -15.16
CA SER A 15 -1.65 -5.86 -15.32
C SER A 15 -0.24 -5.39 -14.93
N ASP A 16 -0.03 -4.08 -14.79
CA ASP A 16 1.24 -3.47 -14.40
C ASP A 16 1.28 -2.95 -12.95
N ASP A 17 0.20 -3.12 -12.17
CA ASP A 17 0.16 -2.62 -10.80
C ASP A 17 0.80 -3.61 -9.81
N HIS A 18 1.61 -3.09 -8.89
CA HIS A 18 2.12 -3.85 -7.75
C HIS A 18 1.01 -4.06 -6.72
N LEU A 19 0.53 -5.30 -6.63
CA LEU A 19 -0.58 -5.66 -5.76
C LEU A 19 -0.11 -6.06 -4.35
N PHE A 20 -0.60 -5.34 -3.34
CA PHE A 20 -0.39 -5.66 -1.94
C PHE A 20 -1.69 -6.14 -1.29
N LYS A 21 -1.67 -7.37 -0.78
CA LYS A 21 -2.77 -7.92 0.03
C LYS A 21 -2.55 -7.61 1.50
N VAL A 22 -3.48 -6.87 2.09
CA VAL A 22 -3.47 -6.51 3.52
C VAL A 22 -4.82 -6.86 4.12
N LEU A 23 -4.87 -7.93 4.91
CA LEU A 23 -6.12 -8.45 5.48
C LEU A 23 -7.10 -8.84 4.35
N GLU A 24 -8.25 -8.17 4.28
CA GLU A 24 -9.27 -8.33 3.24
C GLU A 24 -9.13 -7.30 2.10
N TYR A 25 -8.13 -6.41 2.17
CA TYR A 25 -7.93 -5.33 1.21
C TYR A 25 -6.84 -5.67 0.20
N ASP A 26 -7.15 -5.42 -1.06
CA ASP A 26 -6.22 -5.49 -2.20
C ASP A 26 -5.85 -4.06 -2.63
N ILE A 27 -4.59 -3.68 -2.48
CA ILE A 27 -4.09 -2.32 -2.73
C ILE A 27 -3.09 -2.35 -3.89
N GLY A 28 -3.47 -1.77 -5.02
CA GLY A 28 -2.63 -1.67 -6.22
C GLY A 28 -1.83 -0.37 -6.27
N ILE A 29 -0.51 -0.48 -6.45
CA ILE A 29 0.42 0.64 -6.58
C ILE A 29 0.97 0.69 -8.00
N LYS A 30 0.73 1.80 -8.69
CA LYS A 30 1.05 1.97 -10.12
C LYS A 30 2.52 2.22 -10.43
N SER A 31 3.30 2.69 -9.45
CA SER A 31 4.68 3.11 -9.69
C SER A 31 5.65 2.15 -9.03
N ASP A 32 6.65 1.72 -9.80
CA ASP A 32 7.67 0.75 -9.37
C ASP A 32 8.46 1.25 -8.17
N LEU A 33 8.95 2.50 -8.21
CA LEU A 33 9.80 3.05 -7.16
C LEU A 33 9.18 2.95 -5.75
N PRO A 34 7.97 3.48 -5.47
CA PRO A 34 7.35 3.32 -4.16
C PRO A 34 6.96 1.86 -3.86
N ALA A 35 6.61 1.06 -4.86
CA ALA A 35 6.28 -0.35 -4.65
C ALA A 35 7.50 -1.16 -4.20
N GLU A 36 8.65 -0.98 -4.84
CA GLU A 36 9.91 -1.59 -4.47
C GLU A 36 10.33 -1.20 -3.05
N VAL A 37 10.19 0.09 -2.71
CA VAL A 37 10.49 0.58 -1.36
C VAL A 37 9.55 -0.04 -0.31
N LEU A 38 8.28 -0.23 -0.64
CA LEU A 38 7.33 -0.94 0.22
C LEU A 38 7.69 -2.43 0.37
N HIS A 39 8.22 -3.08 -0.67
CA HIS A 39 8.71 -4.45 -0.58
C HIS A 39 9.89 -4.64 0.40
N LEU A 40 10.71 -3.61 0.60
CA LEU A 40 11.80 -3.63 1.58
C LEU A 40 11.33 -3.57 3.05
N LEU A 41 10.10 -3.10 3.28
CA LEU A 41 9.53 -3.09 4.62
C LEU A 41 9.14 -4.51 5.05
N SER A 42 9.37 -4.82 6.33
CA SER A 42 8.74 -5.99 6.96
C SER A 42 7.22 -5.90 6.83
N GLN A 43 6.53 -7.02 6.61
CA GLN A 43 5.08 -7.03 6.37
C GLN A 43 4.27 -6.20 7.37
N LYS A 44 4.51 -6.34 8.69
CA LYS A 44 3.83 -5.54 9.72
C LYS A 44 3.97 -4.02 9.53
N LYS A 45 5.12 -3.54 9.07
CA LYS A 45 5.37 -2.11 8.81
C LYS A 45 4.68 -1.68 7.52
N ARG A 46 4.77 -2.51 6.48
CA ARG A 46 4.10 -2.27 5.21
C ARG A 46 2.59 -2.17 5.38
N ASP A 47 1.99 -3.12 6.10
CA ASP A 47 0.55 -3.14 6.37
C ASP A 47 0.10 -1.86 7.09
N VAL A 48 0.85 -1.41 8.11
CA VAL A 48 0.56 -0.14 8.80
C VAL A 48 0.59 1.07 7.86
N ILE A 49 1.57 1.13 6.96
CA ILE A 49 1.66 2.21 5.97
C ILE A 49 0.49 2.15 4.99
N LEU A 50 0.19 0.96 4.46
CA LEU A 50 -0.89 0.77 3.50
C LEU A 50 -2.25 1.13 4.10
N LEU A 51 -2.57 0.61 5.29
CA LEU A 51 -3.82 0.94 5.98
C LEU A 51 -3.92 2.44 6.32
N SER A 52 -2.82 3.06 6.73
CA SER A 52 -2.85 4.47 7.14
C SER A 52 -2.94 5.45 5.96
N PHE A 53 -2.16 5.25 4.90
CA PHE A 53 -2.04 6.24 3.82
C PHE A 53 -2.97 5.95 2.64
N PHE A 54 -3.30 4.68 2.38
CA PHE A 54 -4.16 4.31 1.26
C PHE A 54 -5.62 4.11 1.68
N LEU A 55 -5.86 3.58 2.89
CA LEU A 55 -7.22 3.40 3.42
C LEU A 55 -7.62 4.47 4.45
N GLY A 56 -6.76 5.45 4.74
CA GLY A 56 -7.06 6.57 5.63
C GLY A 56 -7.30 6.19 7.09
N MET A 57 -6.91 4.99 7.51
CA MET A 57 -7.20 4.49 8.86
C MET A 57 -6.30 5.15 9.90
N SER A 58 -6.88 5.49 11.05
CA SER A 58 -6.13 6.01 12.18
C SER A 58 -5.29 4.94 12.87
N ASP A 59 -4.26 5.36 13.61
CA ASP A 59 -3.40 4.44 14.38
C ASP A 59 -4.23 3.58 15.36
N THR A 60 -5.34 4.11 15.89
CA THR A 60 -6.27 3.39 16.79
C THR A 60 -7.07 2.32 16.06
N GLU A 61 -7.58 2.62 14.87
CA GLU A 61 -8.31 1.65 14.05
C GLU A 61 -7.37 0.52 13.59
N ILE A 62 -6.18 0.87 13.13
CA ILE A 62 -5.16 -0.10 12.73
C ILE A 62 -4.75 -0.99 13.91
N ALA A 63 -4.51 -0.40 15.09
CA ALA A 63 -4.18 -1.15 16.31
C ALA A 63 -5.25 -2.18 16.66
N ARG A 64 -6.53 -1.79 16.57
CA ARG A 64 -7.67 -2.67 16.84
C ARG A 64 -7.72 -3.86 15.88
N ILE A 65 -7.57 -3.60 14.58
CA ILE A 65 -7.68 -4.65 13.55
C ILE A 65 -6.48 -5.59 13.58
N MET A 66 -5.27 -5.04 13.76
CA MET A 66 -4.04 -5.83 13.86
C MET A 66 -3.85 -6.48 15.25
N ARG A 67 -4.75 -6.21 16.20
CA ARG A 67 -4.72 -6.70 17.59
C ARG A 67 -3.41 -6.40 18.31
N VAL A 68 -2.93 -5.16 18.19
CA VAL A 68 -1.73 -4.65 18.87
C VAL A 68 -2.04 -3.34 19.59
N VAL A 69 -1.14 -2.88 20.45
CA VAL A 69 -1.30 -1.59 21.13
C VAL A 69 -0.93 -0.42 20.21
N ASN A 70 -1.57 0.74 20.43
CA ASN A 70 -1.36 1.94 19.61
C ASN A 70 0.12 2.37 19.53
N SER A 71 0.88 2.22 20.62
CA SER A 71 2.33 2.51 20.64
C SER A 71 3.13 1.64 19.66
N THR A 72 2.70 0.41 19.40
CA THR A 72 3.33 -0.46 18.40
C THR A 72 3.07 0.04 16.98
N ILE A 73 1.86 0.54 16.71
CA ILE A 73 1.51 1.14 15.41
C ILE A 73 2.33 2.40 15.17
N HIS A 74 2.40 3.29 16.16
CA HIS A 74 3.20 4.51 16.08
C HIS A 74 4.67 4.20 15.77
N GLU A 75 5.25 3.23 16.48
CA GLU A 75 6.66 2.84 16.28
C GLU A 75 6.89 2.18 14.92
N HIS A 76 5.97 1.32 14.46
CA HIS A 76 6.02 0.75 13.12
C HIS A 76 5.96 1.81 12.04
N LYS A 77 5.01 2.75 12.14
CA LYS A 77 4.82 3.85 11.19
C LYS A 77 6.05 4.75 11.12
N LYS A 78 6.59 5.15 12.28
CA LYS A 78 7.82 5.95 12.38
C LYS A 78 9.02 5.26 11.73
N LYS A 79 9.25 3.99 12.04
CA LYS A 79 10.36 3.21 11.47
C LYS A 79 10.19 2.97 9.98
N ALA A 80 8.97 2.70 9.52
CA ALA A 80 8.65 2.50 8.12
C ALA A 80 8.92 3.76 7.32
N LEU A 81 8.36 4.91 7.73
CA LEU A 81 8.54 6.19 7.04
C LEU A 81 10.01 6.61 6.99
N LYS A 82 10.78 6.36 8.07
CA LYS A 82 12.23 6.65 8.07
C LYS A 82 12.97 5.81 7.03
N LEU A 83 12.66 4.52 6.91
CA LEU A 83 13.27 3.65 5.91
C LEU A 83 12.84 4.06 4.51
N MET A 84 11.54 4.25 4.28
CA MET A 84 11.02 4.64 2.98
C MET A 84 11.65 5.94 2.50
N LYS A 85 11.72 6.97 3.36
CA LYS A 85 12.38 8.23 3.04
C LYS A 85 13.84 8.02 2.65
N SER A 86 14.61 7.30 3.46
CA SER A 86 16.03 7.05 3.17
C SER A 86 16.23 6.30 1.86
N GLU A 87 15.35 5.37 1.51
CA GLU A 87 15.49 4.56 0.31
C GLU A 87 15.06 5.34 -0.94
N LEU A 88 13.95 6.09 -0.86
CA LEU A 88 13.50 6.98 -1.93
C LEU A 88 14.54 8.08 -2.22
N GLU A 89 15.15 8.65 -1.18
CA GLU A 89 16.21 9.66 -1.36
C GLU A 89 17.44 9.08 -2.05
N LYS A 90 17.89 7.87 -1.66
CA LYS A 90 19.03 7.21 -2.32
C LYS A 90 18.76 6.98 -3.80
N ARG A 91 17.61 6.39 -4.12
CA ARG A 91 17.25 6.03 -5.49
C ARG A 91 16.94 7.25 -6.35
N GLY A 92 16.30 8.28 -5.77
CA GLY A 92 16.03 9.54 -6.46
C GLY A 92 17.25 10.46 -6.62
N MET A 93 18.38 10.16 -5.96
CA MET A 93 19.67 10.83 -6.19
C MET A 93 20.57 10.06 -7.18
N GLU A 94 20.17 8.86 -7.59
CA GLU A 94 20.88 8.02 -8.56
C GLU A 94 20.36 8.19 -10.00
N GLU A 95 19.38 9.08 -10.22
CA GLU A 95 18.91 9.54 -11.55
C GLU A 95 19.53 10.88 -11.96
#